data_AF-A0A2K3MX67-F1
#
_entry.id   AF-A0A2K3MX67-F1
#
_cell.length_a   1.000
_cell.length_b   1.000
_cell.length_c   1.000
_cell.angle_alpha   90.00
_cell.angle_beta   90.00
_cell.angle_gamma   90.00
#
_symmetry.space_group_name_H-M   'P 1'
#
loop_
_entity.id
_entity.type
_entity.pdbx_description
1 polymer ?
#
loop_
_entity_poly.entity_id
_entity_poly.type
_entity_poly.pdbx_seq_one_letter_code
_entity_poly.pdbx_strand_id
1 'polypeptide(L)'
;GQKVFEWDQTLDEVNIYINLPPKVNSKQFYCKIQSKHIELGIKGNPPFLNHDLTSPVKTDSSFWTLEDDIMHITLNKRDKGQTWASPILGQGQLDAYSTDLEQKRLMLQRFQEEIGYAIAANYWGQGICTKAVKVAVSQVFKDIPDLVRLQAFVSVENQASQRVLEKVGFLREGILRKFSYVKGRVKDVALFSLLSGDTHSLQTQVLIFHKLNLVETVPIQGPLWVESDQIDLCHRSFYLPTVR
;
A
#
# COMPACT_ATOMS: atom_id res chain seq x y z
N GLY A 1 -12.07 -34.17 5.15
CA GLY A 1 -11.10 -33.76 6.17
C GLY A 1 -11.64 -32.55 6.88
N GLN A 2 -11.53 -32.50 8.21
CA GLN A 2 -12.04 -31.38 9.02
C GLN A 2 -11.26 -30.11 8.65
N LYS A 3 -11.97 -29.02 8.30
CA LYS A 3 -11.37 -27.73 7.95
C LYS A 3 -10.74 -27.16 9.22
N VAL A 4 -9.40 -27.18 9.31
CA VAL A 4 -8.66 -26.85 10.54
C VAL A 4 -8.61 -25.32 10.77
N PHE A 5 -8.72 -24.52 9.72
CA PHE A 5 -8.71 -23.06 9.78
C PHE A 5 -9.37 -22.44 8.53
N GLU A 6 -9.79 -21.19 8.65
CA GLU A 6 -10.13 -20.32 7.52
C GLU A 6 -9.04 -19.27 7.35
N TRP A 7 -8.87 -18.74 6.15
CA TRP A 7 -7.83 -17.74 5.91
C TRP A 7 -8.17 -16.86 4.72
N ASP A 8 -7.62 -15.65 4.74
CA ASP A 8 -7.62 -14.71 3.62
C ASP A 8 -6.25 -14.04 3.51
N GLN A 9 -6.06 -13.26 2.44
CA GLN A 9 -4.85 -12.48 2.29
C GLN A 9 -5.11 -11.16 1.59
N THR A 10 -4.25 -10.20 1.87
CA THR A 10 -4.08 -8.96 1.12
C THR A 10 -2.69 -8.95 0.47
N LEU A 11 -2.30 -7.82 -0.12
CA LEU A 11 -0.95 -7.63 -0.64
C LEU A 11 0.10 -7.62 0.47
N ASP A 12 -0.26 -7.15 1.66
CA ASP A 12 0.66 -6.95 2.76
C ASP A 12 0.54 -8.04 3.83
N GLU A 13 -0.63 -8.68 3.94
CA GLU A 13 -0.98 -9.51 5.09
C GLU A 13 -1.58 -10.86 4.68
N VAL A 14 -1.44 -11.85 5.56
CA VAL A 14 -2.17 -13.12 5.54
C VAL A 14 -2.89 -13.25 6.88
N ASN A 15 -4.21 -13.44 6.84
CA ASN A 15 -5.03 -13.60 8.04
C ASN A 15 -5.46 -15.05 8.17
N ILE A 16 -5.32 -15.61 9.37
CA ILE A 16 -5.72 -16.98 9.68
C ILE A 16 -6.72 -16.93 10.84
N TYR A 17 -7.84 -17.63 10.68
CA TYR A 17 -8.92 -17.72 11.67
C TYR A 17 -9.04 -19.17 12.13
N ILE A 18 -8.90 -19.38 13.43
CA ILE A 18 -8.93 -20.72 14.04
C ILE A 18 -9.98 -20.72 15.14
N ASN A 19 -10.96 -21.61 15.00
CA ASN A 19 -11.95 -21.88 16.04
C ASN A 19 -11.28 -22.64 17.18
N LEU A 20 -11.27 -22.06 18.37
CA LEU A 20 -10.68 -22.69 19.55
C LEU A 20 -11.67 -23.62 20.25
N PRO A 21 -11.18 -24.67 20.94
CA PRO A 21 -12.04 -25.56 21.69
C PRO A 21 -12.76 -24.78 22.81
N PRO A 22 -14.07 -25.01 22.99
CA PRO A 22 -14.85 -24.30 24.00
C PRO A 22 -14.40 -24.69 25.41
N LYS A 23 -14.63 -23.78 26.37
CA LYS A 23 -14.36 -23.95 27.82
C LYS A 23 -12.89 -23.91 28.25
N VAL A 24 -11.99 -23.43 27.40
CA VAL A 24 -10.59 -23.14 27.78
C VAL A 24 -10.45 -21.66 28.10
N ASN A 25 -9.72 -21.32 29.16
CA ASN A 25 -9.48 -19.93 29.51
C ASN A 25 -8.61 -19.24 28.44
N SER A 26 -9.05 -18.10 27.93
CA SER A 26 -8.37 -17.31 26.90
C SER A 26 -6.87 -17.08 27.17
N LYS A 27 -6.47 -16.88 28.43
CA LYS A 27 -5.06 -16.62 28.82
C LYS A 27 -4.13 -17.84 28.73
N GLN A 28 -4.70 -19.04 28.56
CA GLN A 28 -3.94 -20.27 28.39
C GLN A 28 -3.48 -20.48 26.95
N PHE A 29 -4.15 -19.85 25.99
CA PHE A 29 -3.71 -19.90 24.60
C PHE A 29 -2.44 -19.08 24.39
N TYR A 30 -1.60 -19.55 23.48
CA TYR A 30 -0.45 -18.82 23.00
C TYR A 30 -0.27 -19.06 21.50
N CYS A 31 0.22 -18.03 20.82
CA CYS A 31 0.73 -18.12 19.46
C CYS A 31 2.14 -17.55 19.42
N LYS A 32 3.08 -18.31 18.85
CA LYS A 32 4.44 -17.86 18.56
C LYS A 32 4.57 -17.75 17.05
N ILE A 33 4.88 -16.55 16.59
CA ILE A 33 5.09 -16.24 15.18
C ILE A 33 6.59 -16.05 14.98
N GLN A 34 7.17 -16.88 14.14
CA GLN A 34 8.56 -16.78 13.69
C GLN A 34 8.57 -16.48 12.18
N SER A 35 9.72 -16.11 11.62
CA SER A 35 9.79 -15.64 10.24
C SER A 35 9.22 -16.65 9.23
N LYS A 36 9.45 -17.95 9.41
CA LYS A 36 8.93 -19.01 8.52
C LYS A 36 8.11 -20.08 9.25
N HIS A 37 7.73 -19.84 10.49
CA HIS A 37 7.16 -20.90 11.33
C HIS A 37 6.13 -20.34 12.29
N ILE A 38 5.07 -21.12 12.54
CA ILE A 38 4.02 -20.76 13.47
C ILE A 38 3.70 -21.91 14.42
N GLU A 39 3.65 -21.56 15.70
CA GLU A 39 3.31 -22.49 16.78
C GLU A 39 2.12 -21.93 17.55
N LEU A 40 1.14 -22.79 17.81
CA LEU A 40 -0.11 -22.43 18.46
C LEU A 40 -0.52 -23.54 19.42
N GLY A 41 -0.86 -23.17 20.64
CA GLY A 41 -1.09 -24.16 21.68
C GLY A 41 -1.83 -23.64 22.91
N ILE A 42 -2.12 -24.57 23.80
CA ILE A 42 -2.57 -24.30 25.16
C ILE A 42 -1.36 -24.56 26.07
N LYS A 43 -1.04 -23.62 26.98
CA LYS A 43 0.07 -23.77 27.93
C LYS A 43 -0.06 -25.10 28.70
N GLY A 44 1.03 -25.87 28.72
CA GLY A 44 1.08 -27.18 29.39
C GLY A 44 0.65 -28.37 28.52
N ASN A 45 0.20 -28.13 27.28
CA ASN A 45 -0.12 -29.19 26.31
C ASN A 45 0.78 -29.10 25.08
N PRO A 46 0.92 -30.19 24.30
CA PRO A 46 1.51 -30.13 22.97
C PRO A 46 0.79 -29.08 22.10
N PRO A 47 1.52 -28.33 21.26
CA PRO A 47 0.92 -27.37 20.35
C PRO A 47 -0.01 -28.08 19.37
N PHE A 48 -1.18 -27.49 19.13
CA PHE A 48 -2.16 -28.02 18.18
C PHE A 48 -1.88 -27.57 16.74
N LEU A 49 -1.11 -26.49 16.56
CA LEU A 49 -0.53 -26.08 15.29
C LEU A 49 0.98 -25.91 15.48
N ASN A 50 1.77 -26.58 14.65
CA ASN A 50 3.22 -26.46 14.66
C ASN A 50 3.71 -26.73 13.23
N HIS A 51 3.72 -25.69 12.40
CA HIS A 51 3.96 -25.82 10.98
C HIS A 51 4.76 -24.66 10.40
N ASP A 52 5.43 -24.95 9.29
CA ASP A 52 6.11 -23.95 8.50
C ASP A 52 5.12 -23.14 7.66
N LEU A 53 5.39 -21.85 7.56
CA LEU A 53 4.68 -20.91 6.69
C LEU A 53 5.17 -21.06 5.25
N THR A 54 4.29 -20.79 4.29
CA THR A 54 4.62 -20.83 2.86
C THR A 54 5.75 -19.85 2.49
N SER A 55 5.79 -18.68 3.11
CA SER A 55 6.83 -17.68 2.86
C SER A 55 7.17 -16.89 4.14
N PRO A 56 8.27 -16.12 4.16
CA PRO A 56 8.66 -15.37 5.34
C PRO A 56 7.73 -14.22 5.71
N VAL A 57 7.58 -13.97 7.01
CA VAL A 57 6.81 -12.87 7.60
C VAL A 57 7.69 -11.95 8.45
N LYS A 58 7.22 -10.72 8.66
CA LYS A 58 7.79 -9.72 9.57
C LYS A 58 7.24 -9.95 10.98
N THR A 59 8.04 -10.57 11.84
CA THR A 59 7.61 -10.99 13.18
C THR A 59 7.27 -9.83 14.11
N ASP A 60 7.88 -8.67 13.91
CA ASP A 60 7.65 -7.44 14.69
C ASP A 60 6.29 -6.79 14.41
N SER A 61 5.77 -6.99 13.19
CA SER A 61 4.50 -6.43 12.71
C SER A 61 3.39 -7.48 12.63
N SER A 62 3.69 -8.74 12.97
CA SER A 62 2.71 -9.82 12.98
C SER A 62 2.21 -10.03 14.40
N PHE A 63 0.91 -10.24 14.56
CA PHE A 63 0.28 -10.36 15.87
C PHE A 63 -0.91 -11.32 15.81
N TRP A 64 -1.48 -11.62 16.96
CA TRP A 64 -2.70 -12.39 17.07
C TRP A 64 -3.61 -11.78 18.13
N THR A 65 -4.91 -11.93 17.91
CA THR A 65 -5.97 -11.56 18.85
C THR A 65 -6.90 -12.75 19.07
N LEU A 66 -7.68 -12.68 20.14
CA LEU A 66 -8.67 -13.68 20.48
C LEU A 66 -10.00 -12.97 20.73
N GLU A 67 -10.98 -13.24 19.87
CA GLU A 67 -12.32 -12.64 19.89
C GLU A 67 -13.34 -13.76 19.72
N ASP A 68 -14.31 -13.86 20.63
CA ASP A 68 -15.45 -14.80 20.55
C ASP A 68 -15.06 -16.26 20.22
N ASP A 69 -14.08 -16.82 20.94
CA ASP A 69 -13.52 -18.17 20.72
C ASP A 69 -12.85 -18.40 19.34
N ILE A 70 -12.63 -17.32 18.58
CA ILE A 70 -11.88 -17.32 17.33
C ILE A 70 -10.54 -16.63 17.56
N MET A 71 -9.46 -17.36 17.30
CA MET A 71 -8.14 -16.76 17.25
C MET A 71 -7.86 -16.25 15.85
N HIS A 72 -7.62 -14.95 15.78
CA HIS A 72 -7.28 -14.24 14.56
C HIS A 72 -5.78 -13.96 14.56
N ILE A 73 -5.07 -14.50 13.58
CA ILE A 73 -3.63 -14.35 13.43
C ILE A 73 -3.36 -13.53 12.18
N THR A 74 -2.73 -12.36 12.35
CA THR A 74 -2.36 -11.46 11.27
C THR A 74 -0.86 -11.55 11.02
N LEU A 75 -0.49 -12.06 9.85
CA LEU A 75 0.87 -12.26 9.42
C LEU A 75 1.26 -11.20 8.38
N ASN A 76 2.22 -10.35 8.72
CA ASN A 76 2.74 -9.34 7.79
C ASN A 76 3.76 -9.97 6.83
N LYS A 77 3.45 -10.01 5.54
CA LYS A 77 4.32 -10.57 4.49
C LYS A 77 5.64 -9.80 4.45
N ARG A 78 6.76 -10.53 4.42
CA ARG A 78 8.06 -9.91 4.17
C ARG A 78 8.16 -9.44 2.71
N ASP A 79 7.77 -10.32 1.80
CA ASP A 79 7.80 -10.09 0.36
C ASP A 79 6.41 -9.60 -0.08
N LYS A 80 6.19 -8.28 0.02
CA LYS A 80 4.90 -7.64 -0.27
C LYS A 80 4.41 -8.01 -1.65
N GLY A 81 3.16 -8.45 -1.73
CA GLY A 81 2.52 -8.76 -3.00
C GLY A 81 2.61 -10.17 -3.50
N GLN A 82 3.42 -10.99 -2.85
CA GLN A 82 3.44 -12.41 -3.14
C GLN A 82 2.08 -13.01 -2.81
N THR A 83 1.45 -13.66 -3.78
CA THR A 83 0.25 -14.47 -3.57
C THR A 83 0.65 -15.77 -2.90
N TRP A 84 0.04 -16.07 -1.76
CA TRP A 84 0.23 -17.36 -1.09
C TRP A 84 -0.90 -18.30 -1.51
N ALA A 85 -0.58 -19.53 -1.92
CA ALA A 85 -1.61 -20.54 -2.20
C ALA A 85 -2.21 -21.13 -0.91
N SER A 86 -1.52 -20.94 0.22
CA SER A 86 -1.95 -21.26 1.58
C SER A 86 -1.04 -20.55 2.59
N PRO A 87 -1.52 -20.21 3.81
CA PRO A 87 -0.70 -19.76 4.93
C PRO A 87 0.30 -20.82 5.40
N ILE A 88 -0.09 -22.10 5.35
CA ILE A 88 0.66 -23.22 5.95
C ILE A 88 1.16 -24.13 4.85
N LEU A 89 2.45 -24.45 4.90
CA LEU A 89 3.09 -25.30 3.90
C LEU A 89 2.45 -26.70 3.90
N GLY A 90 1.91 -27.10 2.75
CA GLY A 90 1.33 -28.44 2.54
C GLY A 90 -0.08 -28.65 3.10
N GLN A 91 -0.74 -27.60 3.63
CA GLN A 91 -2.13 -27.68 4.11
C GLN A 91 -2.99 -26.59 3.47
N GLY A 92 -4.29 -26.81 3.32
CA GLY A 92 -5.23 -25.74 2.92
C GLY A 92 -4.94 -25.10 1.56
N GLN A 93 -4.25 -25.81 0.66
CA GLN A 93 -3.99 -25.35 -0.70
C GLN A 93 -5.30 -25.07 -1.41
N LEU A 94 -5.43 -23.87 -1.97
CA LEU A 94 -6.49 -23.56 -2.90
C LEU A 94 -6.39 -24.44 -4.14
N ASP A 95 -7.53 -24.78 -4.72
CA ASP A 95 -7.54 -25.38 -6.05
C ASP A 95 -7.00 -24.39 -7.10
N ALA A 96 -6.63 -24.88 -8.28
CA ALA A 96 -6.01 -24.07 -9.32
C ALA A 96 -6.88 -22.90 -9.79
N TYR A 97 -8.21 -23.07 -9.81
CA TYR A 97 -9.14 -22.02 -10.22
C TYR A 97 -9.27 -20.94 -9.14
N SER A 98 -9.43 -21.34 -7.88
CA SER A 98 -9.46 -20.42 -6.73
C SER A 98 -8.16 -19.64 -6.58
N THR A 99 -7.01 -20.29 -6.87
CA THR A 99 -5.70 -19.63 -6.90
C THR A 99 -5.63 -18.58 -8.00
N ASP A 100 -6.08 -18.88 -9.22
CA ASP A 100 -6.12 -17.92 -10.33
C ASP A 100 -7.04 -16.74 -10.02
N LEU A 101 -8.21 -16.99 -9.43
CA LEU A 101 -9.15 -15.94 -9.05
C LEU A 101 -8.56 -15.02 -7.98
N GLU A 102 -7.92 -15.58 -6.95
CA GLU A 102 -7.26 -14.78 -5.92
C GLU A 102 -6.04 -14.04 -6.42
N GLN A 103 -5.24 -14.69 -7.27
CA GLN A 103 -4.16 -14.01 -7.97
C GLN A 103 -4.70 -12.84 -8.77
N LYS A 104 -5.79 -13.01 -9.53
CA LYS A 104 -6.44 -11.94 -10.30
C LYS A 104 -6.99 -10.83 -9.40
N ARG A 105 -7.60 -11.16 -8.26
CA ARG A 105 -8.10 -10.19 -7.28
C ARG A 105 -6.97 -9.34 -6.70
N LEU A 106 -5.89 -9.99 -6.25
CA LEU A 106 -4.71 -9.31 -5.71
C LEU A 106 -3.98 -8.52 -6.78
N MET A 107 -3.91 -9.04 -8.01
CA MET A 107 -3.35 -8.32 -9.14
C MET A 107 -4.14 -7.04 -9.39
N LEU A 108 -5.48 -7.09 -9.44
CA LEU A 108 -6.33 -5.89 -9.58
C LEU A 108 -6.10 -4.87 -8.47
N GLN A 109 -5.85 -5.32 -7.24
CA GLN A 109 -5.51 -4.45 -6.13
C GLN A 109 -4.13 -3.78 -6.30
N ARG A 110 -3.17 -4.46 -6.94
CA ARG A 110 -1.86 -3.89 -7.34
C ARG A 110 -1.92 -3.02 -8.58
N PHE A 111 -2.90 -3.23 -9.46
CA PHE A 111 -2.98 -2.52 -10.72
C PHE A 111 -3.21 -1.01 -10.52
N GLN A 112 -3.77 -0.57 -9.39
CA GLN A 112 -4.23 0.80 -9.18
C GLN A 112 -3.82 1.33 -7.80
N GLU A 113 -2.84 2.24 -7.76
CA GLU A 113 -2.44 2.97 -6.55
C GLU A 113 -2.83 4.45 -6.65
N GLU A 114 -3.09 5.08 -5.51
CA GLU A 114 -3.42 6.51 -5.43
C GLU A 114 -2.22 7.34 -4.97
N ILE A 115 -2.00 8.50 -5.59
CA ILE A 115 -1.03 9.49 -5.13
C ILE A 115 -1.71 10.79 -4.69
N GLY A 116 -1.34 11.26 -3.50
CA GLY A 116 -1.71 12.56 -2.95
C GLY A 116 -0.46 13.37 -2.57
N TYR A 117 -0.54 14.70 -2.66
CA TYR A 117 0.57 15.59 -2.30
C TYR A 117 0.06 16.95 -1.82
N ALA A 118 0.83 17.59 -0.95
CA ALA A 118 0.59 18.94 -0.47
C ALA A 118 1.93 19.66 -0.26
N ILE A 119 1.92 20.99 -0.37
CA ILE A 119 3.07 21.83 -0.06
C ILE A 119 2.55 23.16 0.51
N ALA A 120 3.30 23.75 1.44
CA ALA A 120 2.91 25.01 2.07
C ALA A 120 2.80 26.16 1.05
N ALA A 121 1.88 27.08 1.33
CA ALA A 121 1.50 28.18 0.41
C ALA A 121 2.68 29.02 -0.08
N ASN A 122 3.68 29.24 0.79
CA ASN A 122 4.89 30.01 0.47
C ASN A 122 5.74 29.39 -0.66
N TYR A 123 5.49 28.12 -1.00
CA TYR A 123 6.23 27.38 -2.03
C TYR A 123 5.39 27.11 -3.29
N TRP A 124 4.18 27.66 -3.39
CA TRP A 124 3.33 27.51 -4.56
C TRP A 124 3.91 28.22 -5.78
N GLY A 125 3.59 27.71 -6.98
CA GLY A 125 4.01 28.30 -8.25
C GLY A 125 5.49 28.13 -8.62
N GLN A 126 6.33 27.60 -7.71
CA GLN A 126 7.78 27.46 -7.91
C GLN A 126 8.20 26.14 -8.60
N GLY A 127 7.24 25.31 -9.01
CA GLY A 127 7.51 24.03 -9.68
C GLY A 127 8.05 22.91 -8.76
N ILE A 128 8.21 23.17 -7.46
CA ILE A 128 8.70 22.21 -6.47
C ILE A 128 7.82 20.95 -6.44
N CYS A 129 6.51 21.14 -6.38
CA CYS A 129 5.55 20.02 -6.34
C CYS A 129 5.67 19.13 -7.58
N THR A 130 5.80 19.72 -8.77
CA THR A 130 5.99 18.96 -10.02
C THR A 130 7.27 18.12 -9.98
N LYS A 131 8.37 18.66 -9.47
CA LYS A 131 9.63 17.91 -9.32
C LYS A 131 9.48 16.76 -8.32
N ALA A 132 8.90 17.03 -7.15
CA ALA A 132 8.68 16.03 -6.11
C ALA A 132 7.80 14.88 -6.60
N VAL A 133 6.68 15.19 -7.26
CA VAL A 133 5.75 14.18 -7.80
C VAL A 133 6.45 13.36 -8.90
N LYS A 134 7.25 13.96 -9.80
CA LYS A 134 8.01 13.21 -10.82
C LYS A 134 8.98 12.19 -10.20
N VAL A 135 9.68 12.57 -9.14
CA VAL A 135 10.60 11.67 -8.43
C VAL A 135 9.82 10.55 -7.73
N ALA A 136 8.75 10.91 -7.01
CA ALA A 136 7.90 9.93 -6.32
C ALA A 136 7.31 8.90 -7.28
N VAL A 137 6.73 9.34 -8.40
CA VAL A 137 6.19 8.46 -9.46
C VAL A 137 7.25 7.49 -9.97
N SER A 138 8.45 8.00 -10.27
CA SER A 138 9.56 7.16 -10.77
C SER A 138 10.01 6.13 -9.74
N GLN A 139 9.96 6.47 -8.45
CA GLN A 139 10.33 5.58 -7.37
C GLN A 139 9.25 4.53 -7.11
N VAL A 140 7.96 4.92 -7.12
CA VAL A 140 6.83 4.01 -6.90
C VAL A 140 6.80 2.89 -7.94
N PHE A 141 6.99 3.20 -9.23
CA PHE A 141 7.07 2.16 -10.28
C PHE A 141 8.30 1.26 -10.17
N LYS A 142 9.37 1.70 -9.50
CA LYS A 142 10.55 0.84 -9.20
C LYS A 142 10.30 -0.06 -8.00
N ASP A 143 9.69 0.49 -6.95
CA ASP A 143 9.43 -0.21 -5.69
C ASP A 143 8.27 -1.21 -5.82
N ILE A 144 7.36 -0.96 -6.76
CA ILE A 144 6.22 -1.83 -7.07
C ILE A 144 6.26 -2.18 -8.56
N PRO A 145 7.08 -3.18 -8.97
CA PRO A 145 7.26 -3.53 -10.38
C PRO A 145 5.96 -3.97 -11.08
N ASP A 146 5.00 -4.49 -10.32
CA ASP A 146 3.70 -4.95 -10.83
C ASP A 146 2.65 -3.82 -10.91
N LEU A 147 2.99 -2.59 -10.49
CA LEU A 147 2.07 -1.46 -10.57
C LEU A 147 1.91 -1.04 -12.03
N VAL A 148 0.66 -1.04 -12.50
CA VAL A 148 0.36 -0.70 -13.90
C VAL A 148 -0.23 0.69 -14.04
N ARG A 149 -1.02 1.15 -13.07
CA ARG A 149 -1.71 2.44 -13.11
C ARG A 149 -1.58 3.15 -11.77
N LEU A 150 -1.07 4.37 -11.82
CA LEU A 150 -1.12 5.31 -10.72
C LEU A 150 -2.24 6.30 -11.01
N GLN A 151 -3.07 6.60 -10.02
CA GLN A 151 -4.19 7.53 -10.18
C GLN A 151 -4.14 8.65 -9.13
N ALA A 152 -4.77 9.77 -9.44
CA ALA A 152 -4.87 10.91 -8.55
C ALA A 152 -6.25 11.54 -8.64
N PHE A 153 -6.77 11.91 -7.48
CA PHE A 153 -8.05 12.58 -7.33
C PHE A 153 -7.82 14.04 -6.92
N VAL A 154 -8.30 14.96 -7.75
CA VAL A 154 -8.12 16.39 -7.48
C VAL A 154 -9.45 17.10 -7.59
N SER A 155 -9.79 17.95 -6.62
CA SER A 155 -10.99 18.79 -6.73
C SER A 155 -10.97 19.57 -8.04
N VAL A 156 -12.11 19.64 -8.73
CA VAL A 156 -12.24 20.37 -10.00
C VAL A 156 -11.88 21.86 -9.84
N GLU A 157 -12.04 22.40 -8.64
CA GLU A 157 -11.68 23.79 -8.29
C GLU A 157 -10.16 24.00 -8.18
N ASN A 158 -9.39 22.95 -7.87
CA ASN A 158 -7.94 23.04 -7.66
C ASN A 158 -7.15 22.92 -8.97
N GLN A 159 -7.22 23.98 -9.78
CA GLN A 159 -6.54 24.07 -11.07
C GLN A 159 -5.00 24.00 -10.97
N ALA A 160 -4.43 24.40 -9.83
CA ALA A 160 -2.98 24.33 -9.63
C ALA A 160 -2.49 22.87 -9.52
N SER A 161 -3.19 22.04 -8.74
CA SER A 161 -2.89 20.62 -8.60
C SER A 161 -3.13 19.84 -9.90
N GLN A 162 -4.22 20.15 -10.63
CA GLN A 162 -4.47 19.55 -11.95
C GLN A 162 -3.30 19.82 -12.92
N ARG A 163 -2.82 21.07 -13.00
CA ARG A 163 -1.65 21.41 -13.82
C ARG A 163 -0.36 20.70 -13.39
N VAL A 164 -0.20 20.38 -12.12
CA VAL A 164 0.97 19.61 -11.65
C VAL A 164 0.90 18.19 -12.20
N LEU A 165 -0.25 17.52 -12.11
CA LEU A 165 -0.46 16.18 -12.64
C LEU A 165 -0.23 16.13 -14.15
N GLU A 166 -0.81 17.07 -14.90
CA GLU A 166 -0.61 17.19 -16.35
C GLU A 166 0.88 17.35 -16.71
N LYS A 167 1.62 18.18 -15.98
CA LYS A 167 3.07 18.37 -16.18
C LYS A 167 3.93 17.16 -15.82
N VAL A 168 3.42 16.30 -14.93
CA VAL A 168 4.07 15.01 -14.60
C VAL A 168 3.79 13.96 -15.68
N GLY A 169 2.75 14.16 -16.50
CA GLY A 169 2.37 13.27 -17.59
C GLY A 169 1.09 12.48 -17.30
N PHE A 170 0.40 12.74 -16.19
CA PHE A 170 -0.91 12.15 -15.96
C PHE A 170 -1.93 12.66 -16.98
N LEU A 171 -2.79 11.76 -17.42
CA LEU A 171 -3.91 12.05 -18.31
C LEU A 171 -5.19 12.21 -17.49
N ARG A 172 -6.00 13.21 -17.84
CA ARG A 172 -7.32 13.41 -17.24
C ARG A 172 -8.32 12.43 -17.86
N GLU A 173 -8.91 11.57 -17.06
CA GLU A 173 -9.86 10.55 -17.54
C GLU A 173 -11.31 10.99 -17.38
N GLY A 174 -11.64 11.77 -16.34
CA GLY A 174 -13.03 12.17 -16.13
C GLY A 174 -13.28 13.03 -14.89
N ILE A 175 -14.56 13.36 -14.69
CA ILE A 175 -15.06 14.02 -13.49
C ILE A 175 -15.99 13.07 -12.74
N LEU A 176 -15.65 12.80 -11.49
CA LEU A 176 -16.49 12.08 -10.54
C LEU A 176 -17.35 13.10 -9.80
N ARG A 177 -18.66 13.05 -10.05
CA ARG A 177 -19.63 13.98 -9.45
C ARG A 177 -19.86 13.61 -7.99
N LYS A 178 -19.81 14.60 -7.10
CA LYS A 178 -20.07 14.46 -5.66
C LYS A 178 -19.28 13.33 -4.99
N PHE A 179 -18.02 13.17 -5.40
CA PHE A 179 -17.19 12.03 -5.04
C PHE A 179 -16.46 12.17 -3.70
N SER A 180 -16.07 13.40 -3.33
CA SER A 180 -15.32 13.65 -2.08
C SER A 180 -16.10 14.57 -1.15
N TYR A 181 -15.93 14.36 0.16
CA TYR A 181 -16.43 15.27 1.19
C TYR A 181 -15.26 15.95 1.89
N VAL A 182 -15.08 17.25 1.64
CA VAL A 182 -13.94 18.02 2.14
C VAL A 182 -14.47 19.30 2.77
N LYS A 183 -14.07 19.57 4.02
CA LYS A 183 -14.42 20.80 4.77
C LYS A 183 -15.92 21.10 4.77
N GLY A 184 -16.73 20.09 5.06
CA GLY A 184 -18.18 20.24 5.19
C GLY A 184 -18.95 20.21 3.87
N ARG A 185 -18.28 20.08 2.72
CA ARG A 185 -18.88 20.17 1.38
C ARG A 185 -18.60 18.93 0.55
N VAL A 186 -19.64 18.45 -0.14
CA VAL A 186 -19.50 17.42 -1.17
C VAL A 186 -19.01 18.09 -2.45
N LYS A 187 -17.92 17.58 -3.04
CA LYS A 187 -17.25 18.17 -4.20
C LYS A 187 -17.10 17.19 -5.35
N ASP A 188 -17.11 17.76 -6.55
CA ASP A 188 -16.71 17.08 -7.78
C ASP A 188 -15.17 16.97 -7.84
N VAL A 189 -14.70 15.84 -8.36
CA VAL A 189 -13.29 15.48 -8.40
C VAL A 189 -12.92 15.09 -9.81
N ALA A 190 -11.84 15.64 -10.34
CA ALA A 190 -11.21 15.17 -11.56
C ALA A 190 -10.31 13.97 -11.24
N LEU A 191 -10.53 12.87 -11.97
CA LEU A 191 -9.68 11.68 -11.93
C LEU A 191 -8.60 11.79 -13.01
N PHE A 192 -7.36 11.59 -12.59
CA PHE A 192 -6.19 11.51 -13.45
C PHE A 192 -5.52 10.15 -13.30
N SER A 193 -4.88 9.66 -14.36
CA SER A 193 -4.10 8.43 -14.32
C SER A 193 -2.78 8.54 -15.09
N LEU A 194 -1.84 7.68 -14.73
CA LEU A 194 -0.57 7.49 -15.41
C LEU A 194 -0.24 6.01 -15.42
N LEU A 195 0.07 5.45 -16.60
CA LEU A 195 0.42 4.04 -16.73
C LEU A 195 1.93 3.82 -16.62
N SER A 196 2.34 2.64 -16.18
CA SER A 196 3.77 2.26 -16.13
C SER A 196 4.43 2.27 -17.51
N GLY A 197 3.67 2.07 -18.59
CA GLY A 197 4.14 2.21 -19.96
C GLY A 197 4.42 3.66 -20.38
N ASP A 198 3.68 4.62 -19.82
CA ASP A 198 3.72 6.03 -20.22
C ASP A 198 5.06 6.69 -19.81
N THR A 199 5.76 6.13 -18.82
CA THR A 199 7.04 6.66 -18.32
C THR A 199 8.16 6.65 -19.36
N HIS A 200 8.06 5.85 -20.43
CA HIS A 200 9.03 5.88 -21.54
C HIS A 200 9.02 7.24 -22.28
N SER A 201 7.90 7.97 -22.26
CA SER A 201 7.83 9.34 -22.80
C SER A 201 8.55 10.37 -21.91
N LEU A 202 8.63 10.11 -20.60
CA LEU A 202 9.32 10.96 -19.63
C LEU A 202 10.85 10.82 -19.74
N GLN A 203 11.36 9.62 -20.03
CA GLN A 203 12.79 9.41 -20.30
C GLN A 203 13.26 10.17 -21.54
N THR A 204 12.47 10.21 -22.60
CA THR A 204 12.82 10.94 -23.83
C THR A 204 12.95 12.43 -23.59
N GLN A 205 12.09 13.05 -22.75
CA GLN A 205 12.23 14.46 -22.38
C GLN A 205 13.44 14.71 -21.46
N VAL A 206 13.72 13.82 -20.50
CA VAL A 206 14.89 13.94 -19.62
C VAL A 206 16.20 13.79 -20.40
N LEU A 207 16.26 12.89 -21.38
CA LEU A 207 17.43 12.69 -22.25
C LEU A 207 17.68 13.90 -23.16
N ILE A 208 16.61 14.57 -23.62
CA ILE A 208 16.69 15.83 -24.36
C ILE A 208 17.21 16.97 -23.46
N PHE A 209 16.78 17.02 -22.19
CA PHE A 209 17.26 18.01 -21.22
C PHE A 209 18.70 17.77 -20.74
N HIS A 210 19.14 16.52 -20.58
CA HIS A 210 20.51 16.19 -20.19
C HIS A 210 21.56 16.62 -21.22
N LYS A 211 21.17 16.78 -22.50
CA LYS A 211 22.05 17.30 -23.56
C LYS A 211 22.28 18.82 -23.51
N LEU A 212 21.53 19.57 -22.68
CA LEU A 212 21.55 21.05 -22.66
C LEU A 212 21.96 21.61 -21.29
N ASN A 213 23.05 21.08 -20.72
CA ASN A 213 23.71 21.55 -19.50
C ASN A 213 23.57 23.07 -19.21
N LEU A 214 22.91 23.40 -18.09
CA LEU A 214 23.28 24.51 -17.21
C LEU A 214 22.95 24.07 -15.77
N VAL A 215 24.00 23.68 -15.04
CA VAL A 215 23.95 23.27 -13.64
C VAL A 215 24.23 24.49 -12.77
N GLU A 216 23.29 24.87 -11.90
CA GLU A 216 23.62 25.55 -10.65
C GLU A 216 22.80 24.90 -9.52
N THR A 217 23.51 24.32 -8.57
CA THR A 217 22.95 23.75 -7.33
C THR A 217 23.04 24.78 -6.22
N VAL A 218 21.91 25.19 -5.66
CA VAL A 218 21.85 26.01 -4.43
C VAL A 218 21.54 25.10 -3.25
N PRO A 219 22.35 25.10 -2.17
CA PRO A 219 22.10 24.29 -0.99
C PRO A 219 21.06 24.98 -0.09
N ILE A 220 20.15 24.22 0.52
CA ILE A 220 19.22 24.73 1.52
C ILE A 220 19.60 24.10 2.87
N GLN A 221 20.02 24.94 3.82
CA GLN A 221 20.14 24.63 5.25
C GLN A 221 18.98 25.28 6.01
N GLY A 222 18.35 24.56 6.96
CA GLY A 222 17.50 25.14 8.01
C GLY A 222 16.26 24.29 8.35
N PRO A 223 15.92 24.09 9.64
CA PRO A 223 14.81 23.22 10.06
C PRO A 223 13.49 23.99 10.13
N LEU A 224 12.37 23.39 9.68
CA LEU A 224 11.05 24.00 9.80
C LEU A 224 9.97 22.96 10.15
N TRP A 225 9.38 23.10 11.34
CA TRP A 225 8.08 22.52 11.69
C TRP A 225 6.98 23.48 11.23
N VAL A 226 5.86 22.96 10.71
CA VAL A 226 4.66 23.76 10.36
C VAL A 226 3.38 22.98 10.73
N GLU A 227 2.43 23.69 11.36
CA GLU A 227 1.12 23.25 11.84
C GLU A 227 0.14 22.78 10.74
N SER A 228 -0.80 21.93 11.14
CA SER A 228 -1.55 20.93 10.36
C SER A 228 -2.75 21.41 9.53
N ASP A 229 -2.99 22.72 9.38
CA ASP A 229 -4.33 23.19 8.96
C ASP A 229 -4.55 23.35 7.44
N GLN A 230 -3.61 22.88 6.62
CA GLN A 230 -3.64 23.03 5.15
C GLN A 230 -3.62 21.71 4.37
N ILE A 231 -3.78 20.56 5.02
CA ILE A 231 -3.68 19.26 4.36
C ILE A 231 -5.07 18.79 3.91
N ASP A 232 -5.35 18.86 2.60
CA ASP A 232 -6.45 18.10 2.00
C ASP A 232 -6.01 16.62 1.99
N LEU A 233 -6.43 15.87 3.02
CA LEU A 233 -6.19 14.44 3.15
C LEU A 233 -7.18 13.67 2.26
N CYS A 234 -6.68 13.05 1.18
CA CYS A 234 -7.37 11.95 0.51
C CYS A 234 -6.73 10.62 0.96
N HIS A 235 -7.57 9.62 1.16
CA HIS A 235 -7.26 8.37 1.87
C HIS A 235 -6.02 7.65 1.27
N ARG A 236 -5.10 7.22 2.16
CA ARG A 236 -3.79 6.59 1.89
C ARG A 236 -2.77 7.51 1.19
N SER A 237 -2.33 8.53 1.92
CA SER A 237 -1.17 9.34 1.54
C SER A 237 0.15 8.61 1.85
N PHE A 238 1.02 8.42 0.86
CA PHE A 238 2.44 8.18 1.10
C PHE A 238 3.08 9.48 1.58
N TYR A 239 3.44 9.55 2.86
CA TYR A 239 4.28 10.62 3.39
C TYR A 239 5.70 10.42 2.86
N LEU A 240 6.21 11.37 2.08
CA LEU A 240 7.63 11.40 1.75
C LEU A 240 8.42 11.56 3.07
N PRO A 241 9.27 10.60 3.46
CA PRO A 241 10.14 10.81 4.59
C PRO A 241 11.12 11.92 4.23
N THR A 242 11.11 13.00 5.01
CA THR A 242 12.17 14.00 5.03
C THR A 242 13.45 13.28 5.47
N VAL A 243 14.31 12.97 4.51
CA VAL A 243 15.66 12.45 4.76
C VAL A 243 16.45 13.52 5.51
N ARG A 244 17.08 13.10 6.61
CA ARG A 244 17.93 13.91 7.50
C ARG A 244 19.07 14.61 6.76
#